data_AF-W2T9U3-F1
#
_entry.id   AF-W2T9U3-F1
#
_cell.length_a   1.000
_cell.length_b   1.000
_cell.length_c   1.000
_cell.angle_alpha   90.00
_cell.angle_beta   90.00
_cell.angle_gamma   90.00
#
_symmetry.space_group_name_H-M   'P 1'
#
loop_
_entity.id
_entity.type
_entity.pdbx_description
1 polymer ?
#
loop_
_entity_poly.entity_id
_entity_poly.type
_entity_poly.pdbx_seq_one_letter_code
_entity_poly.pdbx_strand_id
1 'polypeptide(L)'
;ALTDIRLDALDKAREVDILRETVNRLKHENKQLKSDMSRLLAGRGSRASSQASIPMLGDEEPVYEAPPSSASGSYSSKRSSGCNSVKVTVNVDLRGTISNAICPDNEIIIGFLAIPGKEANWEELDQQIFTLFEAYIARIDPDHHLGLHCTESVIGYQMGDVVREKGAQSPAQVPGEVLLPTTTVRMFLRGAAQHAVDSLVLECLFPRTMLEQLLKFLLSHRRLVLSGATGIGKSNLARQLAAYLSVRIGIDRNGVVDVKIPEDTSDKSIVKVEKQLENLLRSPDPAVVLIDNIPRHRIAFVSSVFSSVELSHDVENYEVNNSDGARSNRPAISK
;
A
#
# COMPACT_ATOMS: atom_id res chain seq x y z
N ALA A 1 35.26 39.71 23.58
CA ALA A 1 35.31 39.96 22.12
C ALA A 1 36.36 39.09 21.42
N LEU A 2 37.68 39.34 21.56
CA LEU A 2 38.73 38.51 20.93
C LEU A 2 38.93 37.13 21.58
N THR A 3 38.51 36.96 22.83
CA THR A 3 38.56 35.70 23.59
C THR A 3 37.43 34.75 23.21
N ASP A 4 36.23 35.27 22.96
CA ASP A 4 35.03 34.47 22.68
C ASP A 4 35.06 33.89 21.25
N ILE A 5 35.59 34.65 20.29
CA ILE A 5 35.79 34.19 18.90
C ILE A 5 36.82 33.05 18.84
N ARG A 6 37.83 33.06 19.72
CA ARG A 6 38.83 31.98 19.78
C ARG A 6 38.25 30.71 20.40
N LEU A 7 37.36 30.82 21.38
CA LEU A 7 36.66 29.68 21.96
C LEU A 7 35.71 29.02 20.95
N ASP A 8 34.93 29.82 20.21
CA ASP A 8 33.97 29.31 19.23
C ASP A 8 34.67 28.65 18.01
N ALA A 9 35.86 29.15 17.63
CA ALA A 9 36.70 28.53 16.62
C ALA A 9 37.34 27.21 17.10
N LEU A 10 37.67 27.10 18.39
CA LEU A 10 38.19 25.87 19.00
C LEU A 10 37.10 24.79 19.11
N ASP A 11 35.88 25.17 19.47
CA ASP A 11 34.74 24.23 19.54
C ASP A 11 34.36 23.71 18.15
N LYS A 12 34.33 24.56 17.12
CA LYS A 12 34.10 24.14 15.73
C LYS A 12 35.22 23.26 15.19
N ALA A 13 36.48 23.55 15.54
CA ALA A 13 37.60 22.68 15.17
C ALA A 13 37.44 21.28 15.80
N ARG A 14 37.03 21.21 17.07
CA ARG A 14 36.76 19.96 17.77
C ARG A 14 35.58 19.19 17.18
N GLU A 15 34.50 19.87 16.80
CA GLU A 15 33.35 19.24 16.13
C GLU A 15 33.75 18.62 14.79
N VAL A 16 34.58 19.31 13.99
CA VAL A 16 35.11 18.79 12.74
C VAL A 16 35.99 17.56 12.97
N ASP A 17 36.81 17.55 14.02
CA ASP A 17 37.64 16.39 14.35
C ASP A 17 36.80 15.19 14.79
N ILE A 18 35.74 15.40 15.58
CA ILE A 18 34.77 14.35 15.95
C ILE A 18 34.05 13.79 14.72
N LEU A 19 33.65 14.66 13.79
CA LEU A 19 33.01 14.25 12.54
C LEU A 19 33.98 13.44 11.67
N ARG A 20 35.24 13.86 11.56
CA ARG A 20 36.28 13.11 10.83
C ARG A 20 36.54 11.73 11.45
N GLU A 21 36.62 11.64 12.77
CA GLU A 21 36.77 10.38 13.47
C GLU A 21 35.56 9.45 13.25
N THR A 22 34.35 10.02 13.31
CA THR A 22 33.10 9.29 13.04
C THR A 22 33.04 8.77 11.60
N VAL A 23 33.42 9.58 10.61
CA VAL A 23 33.50 9.17 9.21
C VAL A 23 34.54 8.07 9.02
N ASN A 24 35.69 8.16 9.68
CA ASN A 24 36.73 7.13 9.62
C ASN A 24 36.28 5.81 10.24
N ARG A 25 35.53 5.86 11.35
CA ARG A 25 34.91 4.68 11.97
C ARG A 25 33.87 4.05 11.05
N LEU A 26 32.94 4.84 10.51
CA LEU A 26 31.92 4.35 9.58
C LEU A 26 32.55 3.77 8.30
N LYS A 27 33.64 4.36 7.81
CA LYS A 27 34.38 3.84 6.65
C LYS A 27 35.01 2.48 6.94
N HIS A 28 35.52 2.26 8.17
CA HIS A 28 36.03 0.96 8.61
C HIS A 28 34.90 -0.07 8.74
N GLU A 29 33.80 0.29 9.40
CA GLU A 29 32.62 -0.58 9.53
C GLU A 29 32.06 -0.97 8.17
N ASN A 30 31.96 -0.03 7.22
CA ASN A 30 31.47 -0.30 5.87
C ASN A 30 32.43 -1.23 5.10
N LYS A 31 33.75 -1.06 5.27
CA LYS A 31 34.73 -1.99 4.70
C LYS A 31 34.62 -3.39 5.31
N GLN A 32 34.36 -3.49 6.60
CA GLN A 32 34.17 -4.75 7.30
C GLN A 32 32.87 -5.44 6.87
N LEU A 33 31.75 -4.71 6.81
CA LEU A 33 30.47 -5.20 6.29
C LEU A 33 30.58 -5.66 4.84
N LYS A 34 31.32 -4.95 3.98
CA LYS A 34 31.60 -5.40 2.60
C LYS A 34 32.41 -6.69 2.57
N SER A 35 33.43 -6.81 3.42
CA SER A 35 34.21 -8.06 3.55
C SER A 35 33.35 -9.22 4.04
N ASP A 36 32.48 -8.99 5.03
CA ASP A 36 31.59 -10.00 5.58
C ASP A 36 30.52 -10.42 4.57
N MET A 37 29.94 -9.47 3.83
CA MET A 37 29.03 -9.78 2.72
C MET A 37 29.73 -10.60 1.63
N SER A 38 30.96 -10.24 1.24
CA SER A 38 31.75 -11.04 0.29
C SER A 38 32.06 -12.44 0.82
N ARG A 39 32.33 -12.60 2.11
CA ARG A 39 32.54 -13.92 2.75
C ARG A 39 31.26 -14.75 2.78
N LEU A 40 30.12 -14.14 3.10
CA LEU A 40 28.80 -14.80 3.08
C LEU A 40 28.42 -15.22 1.66
N LEU A 41 28.73 -14.40 0.65
CA LEU A 41 28.54 -14.72 -0.76
C LEU A 41 29.49 -15.84 -1.25
N ALA A 42 30.76 -15.80 -0.85
CA ALA A 42 31.74 -16.83 -1.19
C ALA A 42 31.47 -18.17 -0.46
N GLY A 43 30.85 -18.13 0.72
CA GLY A 43 30.45 -19.31 1.51
C GLY A 43 29.27 -20.10 0.93
N ARG A 44 28.54 -19.59 -0.08
CA ARG A 44 27.43 -20.31 -0.73
C ARG A 44 27.87 -21.44 -1.68
N GLY A 45 29.17 -21.70 -1.80
CA GLY A 45 29.74 -22.69 -2.73
C GLY A 45 29.90 -24.12 -2.21
N SER A 46 29.58 -24.45 -0.95
CA SER A 46 29.82 -25.82 -0.45
C SER A 46 28.87 -26.31 0.64
N ARG A 47 28.06 -27.30 0.24
CA ARG A 47 27.41 -28.37 1.00
C ARG A 47 26.22 -27.98 1.91
N ALA A 48 25.05 -28.41 1.44
CA ALA A 48 23.77 -28.63 2.12
C ALA A 48 22.72 -27.50 2.08
N SER A 49 21.66 -27.81 1.33
CA SER A 49 20.25 -27.40 1.45
C SER A 49 19.81 -25.97 1.05
N SER A 50 19.15 -25.95 -0.11
CA SER A 50 17.82 -25.39 -0.35
C SER A 50 17.56 -23.88 -0.23
N GLN A 51 17.34 -23.31 -1.41
CA GLN A 51 16.34 -22.28 -1.73
C GLN A 51 16.40 -20.92 -1.01
N ALA A 52 17.01 -19.94 -1.70
CA ALA A 52 16.40 -18.62 -1.94
C ALA A 52 17.28 -17.88 -2.96
N SER A 53 16.71 -17.61 -4.13
CA SER A 53 17.34 -16.92 -5.25
C SER A 53 16.68 -15.55 -5.42
N ILE A 54 17.40 -14.48 -5.08
CA ILE A 54 17.29 -13.19 -5.78
C ILE A 54 18.42 -13.20 -6.83
N PRO A 55 18.15 -12.99 -8.13
CA PRO A 55 19.20 -12.65 -9.08
C PRO A 55 19.41 -11.13 -9.04
N MET A 56 20.57 -10.67 -8.55
CA MET A 56 21.06 -9.31 -8.81
C MET A 56 21.95 -9.37 -10.05
N LEU A 57 21.57 -8.60 -11.07
CA LEU A 57 22.28 -8.41 -12.32
C LEU A 57 23.64 -7.74 -12.05
N GLY A 58 24.67 -8.21 -12.74
CA GLY A 58 26.02 -7.65 -12.66
C GLY A 58 26.25 -6.50 -13.64
N ASP A 59 26.83 -5.43 -13.08
CA ASP A 59 27.87 -4.52 -13.58
C ASP A 59 27.66 -3.55 -14.76
N GLU A 60 28.10 -2.31 -14.52
CA GLU A 60 28.15 -1.09 -15.35
C GLU A 60 29.17 -1.22 -16.51
N GLU A 61 29.22 -0.48 -17.64
CA GLU A 61 29.07 0.95 -18.05
C GLU A 61 29.31 1.01 -19.62
N PRO A 62 29.41 2.15 -20.38
CA PRO A 62 28.60 3.39 -20.49
C PRO A 62 28.25 3.82 -21.97
N VAL A 63 27.48 4.92 -22.12
CA VAL A 63 27.34 5.86 -23.28
C VAL A 63 26.35 5.57 -24.45
N TYR A 64 25.35 6.48 -24.55
CA TYR A 64 24.53 6.97 -25.69
C TYR A 64 23.80 6.00 -26.65
N GLU A 65 22.46 6.10 -26.66
CA GLU A 65 21.58 6.45 -27.81
C GLU A 65 20.25 5.62 -27.85
N ALA A 66 19.12 6.34 -27.81
CA ALA A 66 17.71 5.92 -28.02
C ALA A 66 17.03 4.92 -27.03
N PRO A 67 15.71 5.09 -26.72
CA PRO A 67 15.03 4.28 -25.72
C PRO A 67 14.47 2.98 -26.33
N PRO A 68 14.73 1.79 -25.75
CA PRO A 68 13.97 0.60 -26.11
C PRO A 68 12.71 0.48 -25.24
N SER A 69 11.61 0.20 -25.93
CA SER A 69 10.27 -0.08 -25.43
C SER A 69 10.24 -1.02 -24.23
N SER A 70 9.49 -0.64 -23.20
CA SER A 70 9.14 -1.48 -22.05
C SER A 70 8.27 -2.66 -22.48
N ALA A 71 8.89 -3.83 -22.63
CA ALA A 71 8.22 -5.12 -22.62
C ALA A 71 8.66 -5.89 -21.37
N SER A 72 7.67 -6.17 -20.52
CA SER A 72 7.78 -6.83 -19.22
C SER A 72 8.55 -8.15 -19.28
N GLY A 73 9.63 -8.25 -18.50
CA GLY A 73 10.42 -9.46 -18.33
C GLY A 73 9.66 -10.50 -17.53
N SER A 74 8.96 -11.40 -18.22
CA SER A 74 8.41 -12.61 -17.64
C SER A 74 9.57 -13.52 -17.18
N TYR A 75 9.71 -13.71 -15.87
CA TYR A 75 10.56 -14.76 -15.32
C TYR A 75 9.90 -16.13 -15.56
N SER A 76 9.90 -16.58 -16.80
CA SER A 76 9.65 -17.98 -17.13
C SER A 76 10.76 -18.81 -16.51
N SER A 77 10.48 -19.36 -15.34
CA SER A 77 11.29 -20.41 -14.76
C SER A 77 11.20 -21.61 -15.69
N LYS A 78 12.24 -21.82 -16.51
CA LYS A 78 12.47 -23.05 -17.27
C LYS A 78 12.70 -24.19 -16.27
N ARG A 79 11.60 -24.75 -15.76
CA ARG A 79 11.54 -26.05 -15.11
C ARG A 79 10.34 -26.80 -15.67
N SER A 80 10.65 -27.88 -16.37
CA SER A 80 9.77 -28.96 -16.84
C SER A 80 8.61 -28.60 -17.76
N SER A 81 8.75 -29.00 -19.01
CA SER A 81 7.69 -29.64 -19.80
C SER A 81 6.76 -30.46 -18.88
N GLY A 82 5.52 -30.01 -18.66
CA GLY A 82 4.48 -30.79 -17.98
C GLY A 82 3.63 -30.14 -16.89
N CYS A 83 3.70 -28.81 -16.62
CA CYS A 83 2.76 -28.22 -15.67
C CYS A 83 1.41 -27.93 -16.36
N ASN A 84 0.48 -28.89 -16.25
CA ASN A 84 -0.92 -28.71 -16.63
C ASN A 84 -1.64 -27.90 -15.52
N SER A 85 -1.14 -26.70 -15.21
CA SER A 85 -1.65 -25.85 -14.13
C SER A 85 -1.77 -24.39 -14.55
N VAL A 86 -2.74 -23.69 -13.96
CA VAL A 86 -3.05 -22.29 -14.19
C VAL A 86 -2.72 -21.44 -12.97
N LYS A 87 -2.38 -20.18 -13.22
CA LYS A 87 -2.08 -19.20 -12.16
C LYS A 87 -3.38 -18.74 -11.51
N VAL A 88 -3.41 -18.68 -10.17
CA VAL A 88 -4.51 -18.11 -9.40
C VAL A 88 -4.02 -16.84 -8.70
N THR A 89 -4.77 -15.76 -8.88
CA THR A 89 -4.45 -14.42 -8.37
C THR A 89 -5.64 -13.82 -7.63
N VAL A 90 -5.37 -12.88 -6.73
CA VAL A 90 -6.37 -11.98 -6.13
C VAL A 90 -6.13 -10.59 -6.70
N ASN A 91 -7.17 -9.96 -7.23
CA ASN A 91 -7.13 -8.58 -7.66
C ASN A 91 -7.49 -7.66 -6.48
N VAL A 92 -6.56 -6.80 -6.09
CA VAL A 92 -6.73 -5.83 -5.00
C VAL A 92 -7.23 -4.51 -5.58
N ASP A 93 -8.53 -4.48 -5.87
CA ASP A 93 -9.24 -3.27 -6.27
C ASP A 93 -10.19 -2.82 -5.16
N LEU A 94 -10.03 -1.56 -4.73
CA LEU A 94 -10.84 -0.93 -3.69
C LEU A 94 -12.31 -0.79 -4.09
N ARG A 95 -12.65 -0.86 -5.39
CA ARG A 95 -14.03 -0.82 -5.88
C ARG A 95 -14.84 -2.03 -5.45
N GLY A 96 -14.24 -3.23 -5.51
CA GLY A 96 -14.96 -4.48 -5.29
C GLY A 96 -15.93 -4.84 -6.43
N THR A 97 -15.48 -4.75 -7.68
CA THR A 97 -16.28 -5.15 -8.85
C THR A 97 -15.49 -6.11 -9.71
N ILE A 98 -16.13 -7.20 -10.17
CA ILE A 98 -15.51 -8.06 -11.17
C ILE A 98 -15.45 -7.27 -12.48
N SER A 99 -14.24 -7.03 -12.99
CA SER A 99 -14.06 -6.25 -14.21
C SER A 99 -12.92 -6.79 -15.07
N ASN A 100 -13.05 -6.61 -16.37
CA ASN A 100 -12.00 -6.94 -17.34
C ASN A 100 -10.84 -5.93 -17.34
N ALA A 101 -11.01 -4.79 -16.65
CA ALA A 101 -10.00 -3.74 -16.56
C ALA A 101 -8.92 -4.17 -15.55
N ILE A 102 -7.91 -4.86 -16.06
CA ILE A 102 -6.83 -5.41 -15.23
C ILE A 102 -5.74 -4.36 -15.06
N CYS A 103 -5.48 -3.97 -13.81
CA CYS A 103 -4.25 -3.27 -13.42
C CYS A 103 -3.25 -4.31 -12.91
N PRO A 104 -2.17 -4.62 -13.64
CA PRO A 104 -1.23 -5.67 -13.26
C PRO A 104 -0.58 -5.43 -11.90
N ASP A 105 -0.41 -4.16 -11.52
CA ASP A 105 0.21 -3.74 -10.25
C ASP A 105 -0.65 -4.10 -9.03
N ASN A 106 -1.93 -4.43 -9.23
CA ASN A 106 -2.89 -4.78 -8.18
C ASN A 106 -3.16 -6.30 -8.13
N GLU A 107 -2.42 -7.13 -8.88
CA GLU A 107 -2.59 -8.59 -8.87
C GLU A 107 -1.59 -9.27 -7.94
N ILE A 108 -2.11 -10.02 -6.97
CA ILE A 108 -1.31 -10.85 -6.05
C ILE A 108 -1.46 -12.31 -6.44
N ILE A 109 -0.35 -13.01 -6.66
CA ILE A 109 -0.36 -14.46 -6.92
C ILE A 109 -0.52 -15.20 -5.58
N ILE A 110 -1.58 -16.02 -5.48
CA ILE A 110 -1.87 -16.78 -4.25
C ILE A 110 -1.56 -18.27 -4.39
N GLY A 111 -1.49 -18.78 -5.62
CA GLY A 111 -1.17 -20.17 -5.90
C GLY A 111 -1.32 -20.57 -7.37
N PHE A 112 -1.29 -21.89 -7.59
CA PHE A 112 -1.50 -22.51 -8.89
C PHE A 112 -2.51 -23.65 -8.73
N LEU A 113 -3.35 -23.81 -9.73
CA LEU A 113 -4.40 -24.83 -9.77
C LEU A 113 -4.12 -25.79 -10.92
N ALA A 114 -4.23 -27.10 -10.68
CA ALA A 114 -4.17 -28.07 -11.77
C ALA A 114 -5.37 -27.88 -12.71
N ILE A 115 -5.15 -27.95 -14.02
CA ILE A 115 -6.24 -27.89 -15.00
C ILE A 115 -7.13 -29.10 -14.79
N PRO A 116 -8.41 -28.91 -14.45
CA PRO A 116 -9.30 -30.01 -14.15
C PRO A 116 -9.58 -30.87 -15.39
N GLY A 117 -9.88 -32.15 -15.17
CA GLY A 117 -10.32 -33.07 -16.21
C GLY A 117 -11.71 -32.73 -16.75
N LYS A 118 -12.14 -33.41 -17.82
CA LYS A 118 -13.42 -33.15 -18.50
C LYS A 118 -14.66 -33.37 -17.63
N GLU A 119 -14.55 -34.18 -16.57
CA GLU A 119 -15.66 -34.54 -15.68
C GLU A 119 -15.74 -33.64 -14.43
N ALA A 120 -14.81 -32.69 -14.27
CA ALA A 120 -14.83 -31.82 -13.11
C ALA A 120 -16.05 -30.90 -13.14
N ASN A 121 -16.70 -30.76 -11.99
CA ASN A 121 -17.81 -29.83 -11.82
C ASN A 121 -17.31 -28.49 -11.26
N TRP A 122 -18.17 -27.47 -11.36
CA TRP A 122 -17.88 -26.12 -10.91
C TRP A 122 -17.72 -26.00 -9.39
N GLU A 123 -18.42 -26.84 -8.61
CA GLU A 123 -18.37 -26.81 -7.15
C GLU A 123 -17.01 -27.28 -6.62
N GLU A 124 -16.44 -28.32 -7.22
CA GLU A 124 -15.09 -28.80 -6.93
C GLU A 124 -14.02 -27.75 -7.29
N LEU A 125 -14.19 -27.06 -8.42
CA LEU A 125 -13.29 -25.98 -8.82
C LEU A 125 -13.35 -24.82 -7.83
N ASP A 126 -14.55 -24.39 -7.45
CA ASP A 126 -14.77 -23.33 -6.46
C ASP A 126 -14.10 -23.67 -5.14
N GLN A 127 -14.30 -24.89 -4.64
CA GLN A 127 -13.71 -25.34 -3.39
C GLN A 127 -12.18 -25.29 -3.44
N GLN A 128 -11.56 -25.68 -4.56
CA GLN A 128 -10.11 -25.59 -4.74
C GLN A 128 -9.62 -24.14 -4.76
N ILE A 129 -10.29 -23.24 -5.50
CA ILE A 129 -9.92 -21.82 -5.57
C ILE A 129 -10.06 -21.16 -4.19
N PHE A 130 -11.15 -21.42 -3.48
CA PHE A 130 -11.40 -20.87 -2.15
C PHE A 130 -10.42 -21.42 -1.11
N THR A 131 -10.05 -22.69 -1.20
CA THR A 131 -9.01 -23.28 -0.34
C THR A 131 -7.65 -22.63 -0.58
N LEU A 132 -7.31 -22.30 -1.83
CA LEU A 132 -6.07 -21.57 -2.14
C LEU A 132 -6.05 -20.18 -1.50
N PHE A 133 -7.18 -19.48 -1.51
CA PHE A 133 -7.32 -18.18 -0.85
C PHE A 133 -7.14 -18.30 0.67
N GLU A 134 -7.86 -19.22 1.33
CA GLU A 134 -7.72 -19.46 2.77
C GLU A 134 -6.29 -19.85 3.15
N ALA A 135 -5.67 -20.74 2.37
CA ALA A 135 -4.27 -21.13 2.58
C ALA A 135 -3.30 -19.96 2.38
N TYR A 136 -3.63 -18.97 1.56
CA TYR A 136 -2.85 -17.75 1.40
C TYR A 136 -3.02 -16.81 2.59
N ILE A 137 -4.27 -16.56 3.02
CA ILE A 137 -4.54 -15.73 4.20
C ILE A 137 -3.89 -16.32 5.46
N ALA A 138 -4.00 -17.63 5.68
CA ALA A 138 -3.37 -18.32 6.81
C ALA A 138 -1.84 -18.22 6.84
N ARG A 139 -1.19 -17.94 5.69
CA ARG A 139 0.26 -17.68 5.63
C ARG A 139 0.63 -16.25 6.03
N ILE A 140 -0.27 -15.29 5.81
CA ILE A 140 -0.04 -13.87 6.09
C ILE A 140 -0.51 -13.50 7.49
N ASP A 141 -1.61 -14.10 7.92
CA ASP A 141 -2.29 -13.85 9.18
C ASP A 141 -2.76 -15.18 9.79
N PRO A 142 -1.83 -15.97 10.38
CA PRO A 142 -2.15 -17.27 10.97
C PRO A 142 -3.16 -17.21 12.11
N ASP A 143 -3.22 -16.06 12.79
CA ASP A 143 -4.09 -15.82 13.94
C ASP A 143 -5.42 -15.13 13.56
N HIS A 144 -5.64 -14.86 12.26
CA HIS A 144 -6.86 -14.26 11.72
C HIS A 144 -7.21 -12.86 12.29
N HIS A 145 -6.21 -12.05 12.66
CA HIS A 145 -6.42 -10.69 13.17
C HIS A 145 -6.91 -9.68 12.12
N LEU A 146 -6.68 -9.94 10.83
CA LEU A 146 -7.15 -9.11 9.72
C LEU A 146 -8.66 -9.22 9.52
N GLY A 147 -9.26 -10.36 9.91
CA GLY A 147 -10.69 -10.63 9.75
C GLY A 147 -11.10 -10.85 8.29
N LEU A 148 -10.20 -11.36 7.45
CA LEU A 148 -10.50 -11.80 6.08
C LEU A 148 -10.91 -13.28 6.09
N HIS A 149 -12.04 -13.58 5.46
CA HIS A 149 -12.57 -14.93 5.35
C HIS A 149 -13.13 -15.15 3.95
N CYS A 150 -12.84 -16.27 3.31
CA CYS A 150 -13.28 -16.55 1.95
C CYS A 150 -14.81 -16.48 1.81
N THR A 151 -15.55 -16.88 2.85
CA THR A 151 -17.00 -16.92 2.82
C THR A 151 -17.63 -15.52 2.78
N GLU A 152 -16.99 -14.53 3.37
CA GLU A 152 -17.54 -13.18 3.55
C GLU A 152 -16.84 -12.13 2.68
N SER A 153 -15.57 -12.36 2.35
CA SER A 153 -14.69 -11.40 1.66
C SER A 153 -14.68 -11.56 0.15
N VAL A 154 -14.89 -12.76 -0.39
CA VAL A 154 -14.78 -13.03 -1.82
C VAL A 154 -16.11 -12.83 -2.52
N ILE A 155 -16.13 -12.03 -3.59
CA ILE A 155 -17.29 -11.87 -4.48
C ILE A 155 -17.39 -13.08 -5.42
N GLY A 156 -16.26 -13.46 -6.00
CA GLY A 156 -16.17 -14.49 -7.03
C GLY A 156 -14.83 -14.45 -7.72
N TYR A 157 -14.77 -15.07 -8.90
CA TYR A 157 -13.59 -15.06 -9.75
C TYR A 157 -13.93 -14.96 -11.23
N GLN A 158 -12.93 -14.61 -12.01
CA GLN A 158 -12.97 -14.59 -13.47
C GLN A 158 -11.87 -15.48 -14.02
N MET A 159 -12.19 -16.24 -15.06
CA MET A 159 -11.21 -16.99 -15.85
C MET A 159 -11.61 -16.98 -17.32
N GLY A 160 -10.76 -16.39 -18.17
CA GLY A 160 -11.12 -16.07 -19.55
C GLY A 160 -12.35 -15.14 -19.58
N ASP A 161 -13.35 -15.53 -20.37
CA ASP A 161 -14.62 -14.80 -20.51
C ASP A 161 -15.67 -15.22 -19.47
N VAL A 162 -15.40 -16.24 -18.67
CA VAL A 162 -16.32 -16.71 -17.64
C VAL A 162 -16.11 -15.91 -16.36
N VAL A 163 -17.17 -15.26 -15.91
CA VAL A 163 -17.29 -14.65 -14.59
C VAL A 163 -18.18 -15.51 -13.72
N ARG A 164 -17.70 -15.85 -12.52
CA ARG A 164 -18.43 -16.70 -11.59
C ARG A 164 -18.48 -16.06 -10.21
N GLU A 165 -19.66 -15.58 -9.85
CA GLU A 165 -19.94 -15.09 -8.51
C GLU A 165 -20.17 -16.26 -7.54
N LYS A 166 -19.83 -16.05 -6.27
CA LYS A 166 -19.97 -17.06 -5.23
C LYS A 166 -21.45 -17.43 -5.03
N GLY A 167 -21.78 -18.70 -5.24
CA GLY A 167 -23.16 -19.21 -5.14
C GLY A 167 -23.99 -19.03 -6.42
N ALA A 168 -23.39 -18.55 -7.51
CA ALA A 168 -24.06 -18.48 -8.81
C ALA A 168 -24.30 -19.88 -9.41
N GLN A 169 -25.34 -19.97 -10.25
CA GLN A 169 -25.63 -21.19 -11.02
C GLN A 169 -24.44 -21.57 -11.91
N SER A 170 -24.24 -22.88 -12.09
CA SER A 170 -23.15 -23.41 -12.92
C SER A 170 -23.33 -23.01 -14.39
N PRO A 171 -22.28 -22.47 -15.04
CA PRO A 171 -22.28 -22.26 -16.50
C PRO A 171 -22.56 -23.56 -17.27
N ALA A 172 -23.05 -23.44 -18.50
CA ALA A 172 -23.33 -24.58 -19.37
C ALA A 172 -22.05 -25.35 -19.79
N GLN A 173 -20.92 -24.65 -19.89
CA GLN A 173 -19.62 -25.24 -20.18
C GLN A 173 -19.01 -25.86 -18.93
N VAL A 174 -18.14 -26.86 -19.09
CA VAL A 174 -17.40 -27.44 -17.96
C VAL A 174 -16.09 -26.66 -17.70
N PRO A 175 -15.60 -26.61 -16.45
CA PRO A 175 -14.36 -25.91 -16.08
C PRO A 175 -13.14 -26.23 -16.95
N GLY A 176 -12.96 -27.50 -17.32
CA GLY A 176 -11.81 -27.97 -18.10
C GLY A 176 -11.79 -27.45 -19.54
N GLU A 177 -12.92 -27.01 -20.09
CA GLU A 177 -12.99 -26.38 -21.42
C GLU A 177 -12.57 -24.90 -21.39
N VAL A 178 -12.78 -24.24 -20.25
CA VAL A 178 -12.49 -22.82 -20.05
C VAL A 178 -11.02 -22.62 -19.61
N LEU A 179 -10.50 -23.53 -18.77
CA LEU A 179 -9.16 -23.44 -18.22
C LEU A 179 -8.09 -23.95 -19.19
N LEU A 180 -7.65 -23.06 -20.07
CA LEU A 180 -6.45 -23.26 -20.89
C LEU A 180 -5.17 -22.98 -20.10
N PRO A 181 -3.99 -23.55 -20.47
CA PRO A 181 -2.72 -23.29 -19.79
C PRO A 181 -2.30 -21.81 -19.70
N THR A 182 -2.82 -20.95 -20.59
CA THR A 182 -2.56 -19.50 -20.58
C THR A 182 -3.55 -18.72 -19.72
N THR A 183 -4.59 -19.37 -19.21
CA THR A 183 -5.65 -18.73 -18.42
C THR A 183 -5.12 -18.35 -17.04
N THR A 184 -5.48 -17.15 -16.58
CA THR A 184 -5.29 -16.76 -15.18
C THR A 184 -6.66 -16.71 -14.51
N VAL A 185 -6.79 -17.41 -13.39
CA VAL A 185 -7.95 -17.30 -12.51
C VAL A 185 -7.73 -16.09 -11.61
N ARG A 186 -8.65 -15.13 -11.67
CA ARG A 186 -8.59 -13.87 -10.91
C ARG A 186 -9.72 -13.81 -9.93
N MET A 187 -9.41 -13.84 -8.65
CA MET A 187 -10.37 -13.66 -7.57
C MET A 187 -10.58 -12.18 -7.28
N PHE A 188 -11.81 -11.82 -6.90
CA PHE A 188 -12.18 -10.45 -6.55
C PHE A 188 -12.75 -10.41 -5.14
N LEU A 189 -12.26 -9.46 -4.36
CA LEU A 189 -12.72 -9.22 -3.00
C LEU A 189 -13.78 -8.12 -2.96
N ARG A 190 -14.56 -8.11 -1.88
CA ARG A 190 -15.54 -7.08 -1.59
C ARG A 190 -14.85 -5.76 -1.29
N GLY A 191 -15.45 -4.68 -1.76
CA GLY A 191 -14.90 -3.34 -1.63
C GLY A 191 -15.99 -2.30 -1.46
N ALA A 192 -15.70 -1.08 -1.90
CA ALA A 192 -16.56 0.08 -1.73
C ALA A 192 -17.98 -0.12 -2.29
N ALA A 193 -18.13 -0.84 -3.42
CA ALA A 193 -19.42 -1.14 -4.03
C ALA A 193 -20.33 -2.03 -3.17
N GLN A 194 -19.75 -2.82 -2.24
CA GLN A 194 -20.50 -3.60 -1.24
C GLN A 194 -20.49 -2.94 0.15
N HIS A 195 -20.02 -1.69 0.25
CA HIS A 195 -19.75 -1.01 1.52
C HIS A 195 -18.83 -1.81 2.47
N ALA A 196 -17.92 -2.61 1.91
CA ALA A 196 -17.05 -3.51 2.63
C ALA A 196 -15.58 -3.10 2.47
N VAL A 197 -14.73 -3.50 3.42
CA VAL A 197 -13.32 -3.08 3.48
C VAL A 197 -12.34 -4.19 3.11
N ASP A 198 -12.81 -5.32 2.58
CA ASP A 198 -11.99 -6.53 2.40
C ASP A 198 -10.78 -6.31 1.48
N SER A 199 -10.98 -5.71 0.30
CA SER A 199 -9.88 -5.31 -0.58
C SER A 199 -8.91 -4.33 0.12
N LEU A 200 -9.44 -3.38 0.91
CA LEU A 200 -8.63 -2.41 1.64
C LEU A 200 -7.80 -3.09 2.74
N VAL A 201 -8.38 -4.04 3.47
CA VAL A 201 -7.68 -4.86 4.47
C VAL A 201 -6.50 -5.58 3.83
N LEU A 202 -6.69 -6.20 2.65
CA LEU A 202 -5.61 -6.90 1.97
C LEU A 202 -4.54 -5.94 1.42
N GLU A 203 -4.94 -4.75 0.97
CA GLU A 203 -4.04 -3.71 0.46
C GLU A 203 -3.14 -3.12 1.55
N CYS A 204 -3.68 -2.81 2.73
CA CYS A 204 -2.94 -2.12 3.78
C CYS A 204 -2.53 -3.01 4.97
N LEU A 205 -3.04 -4.23 5.06
CA LEU A 205 -2.79 -5.21 6.12
C LEU A 205 -3.09 -4.67 7.54
N PHE A 206 -4.17 -3.89 7.66
CA PHE A 206 -4.70 -3.45 8.95
C PHE A 206 -5.98 -4.23 9.30
N PRO A 207 -6.23 -4.52 10.59
CA PRO A 207 -7.45 -5.22 11.02
C PRO A 207 -8.73 -4.57 10.48
N ARG A 208 -9.66 -5.40 9.97
CA ARG A 208 -10.99 -4.96 9.48
C ARG A 208 -11.67 -3.99 10.45
N THR A 209 -11.73 -4.38 11.72
CA THR A 209 -12.41 -3.62 12.78
C THR A 209 -11.83 -2.22 12.94
N MET A 210 -10.51 -2.07 12.84
CA MET A 210 -9.84 -0.77 12.90
C MET A 210 -10.21 0.09 11.68
N LEU A 211 -10.17 -0.47 10.48
CA LEU A 211 -10.50 0.26 9.25
C LEU A 211 -11.97 0.71 9.23
N GLU A 212 -12.89 -0.17 9.63
CA GLU A 212 -14.32 0.15 9.75
C GLU A 212 -14.57 1.28 10.76
N GLN A 213 -13.88 1.26 11.91
CA GLN A 213 -13.97 2.33 12.90
C GLN A 213 -13.44 3.66 12.34
N LEU A 214 -12.27 3.66 11.70
CA LEU A 214 -11.69 4.86 11.10
C LEU A 214 -12.60 5.45 10.01
N LEU A 215 -13.14 4.60 9.14
CA LEU A 215 -14.10 5.02 8.11
C LEU A 215 -15.40 5.54 8.73
N LYS A 216 -15.90 4.92 9.81
CA LYS A 216 -17.08 5.41 10.52
C LYS A 216 -16.85 6.81 11.07
N PHE A 217 -15.70 7.06 11.72
CA PHE A 217 -15.35 8.40 12.21
C PHE A 217 -15.22 9.40 11.05
N LEU A 218 -14.50 9.03 10.00
CA LEU A 218 -14.30 9.87 8.83
C LEU A 218 -15.63 10.21 8.14
N LEU A 219 -16.54 9.25 8.00
CA LEU A 219 -17.85 9.48 7.40
C LEU A 219 -18.77 10.35 8.27
N SER A 220 -18.68 10.22 9.60
CA SER A 220 -19.54 10.94 10.54
C SER A 220 -19.07 12.37 10.78
N HIS A 221 -17.77 12.59 10.87
CA HIS A 221 -17.17 13.87 11.24
C HIS A 221 -16.54 14.61 10.07
N ARG A 222 -16.39 13.94 8.92
CA ARG A 222 -15.70 14.45 7.73
C ARG A 222 -14.24 14.82 7.96
N ARG A 223 -13.69 14.46 9.13
CA ARG A 223 -12.31 14.74 9.54
C ARG A 223 -11.76 13.57 10.33
N LEU A 224 -10.56 13.14 10.00
CA LEU A 224 -9.83 12.09 10.69
C LEU A 224 -8.39 12.51 10.89
N VAL A 225 -7.89 12.46 12.13
CA VAL A 225 -6.48 12.68 12.44
C VAL A 225 -5.88 11.37 12.91
N LEU A 226 -4.90 10.87 12.15
CA LEU A 226 -4.07 9.74 12.51
C LEU A 226 -2.86 10.26 13.29
N SER A 227 -2.74 9.84 14.55
CA SER A 227 -1.60 10.20 15.40
C SER A 227 -0.95 8.94 15.96
N GLY A 228 0.39 8.86 15.91
CA GLY A 228 1.10 7.72 16.47
C GLY A 228 2.60 7.78 16.25
N ALA A 229 3.29 6.71 16.64
CA ALA A 229 4.74 6.58 16.45
C ALA A 229 5.12 6.60 14.96
N THR A 230 6.30 7.14 14.63
CA THR A 230 6.87 7.12 13.29
C THR A 230 7.06 5.67 12.81
N GLY A 231 6.84 5.39 11.53
CA GLY A 231 7.12 4.07 10.94
C GLY A 231 6.01 3.01 11.07
N ILE A 232 4.90 3.29 11.75
CA ILE A 232 3.76 2.34 11.85
C ILE A 232 2.83 2.32 10.62
N GLY A 233 3.24 2.96 9.51
CA GLY A 233 2.47 2.96 8.27
C GLY A 233 1.33 4.00 8.19
N LYS A 234 1.25 4.98 9.09
CA LYS A 234 0.17 6.01 9.11
C LYS A 234 -0.02 6.73 7.77
N SER A 235 1.07 7.15 7.13
CA SER A 235 1.04 7.81 5.82
C SER A 235 0.46 6.91 4.73
N ASN A 236 0.80 5.62 4.75
CA ASN A 236 0.25 4.65 3.81
C ASN A 236 -1.24 4.43 4.10
N LEU A 237 -1.61 4.23 5.36
CA LEU A 237 -3.00 4.08 5.79
C LEU A 237 -3.84 5.30 5.40
N ALA A 238 -3.32 6.52 5.58
CA ALA A 238 -4.00 7.76 5.19
C ALA A 238 -4.27 7.81 3.68
N ARG A 239 -3.25 7.49 2.86
CA ARG A 239 -3.38 7.41 1.40
C ARG A 239 -4.38 6.35 0.97
N GLN A 240 -4.34 5.17 1.57
CA GLN A 240 -5.24 4.06 1.24
C GLN A 240 -6.69 4.34 1.67
N LEU A 241 -6.90 4.95 2.84
CA LEU A 241 -8.22 5.42 3.26
C LEU A 241 -8.76 6.51 2.33
N ALA A 242 -7.93 7.46 1.92
CA ALA A 242 -8.33 8.52 1.00
C ALA A 242 -8.71 7.95 -0.38
N ALA A 243 -7.93 7.01 -0.91
CA ALA A 243 -8.22 6.32 -2.17
C ALA A 243 -9.49 5.45 -2.09
N TYR A 244 -9.68 4.73 -0.98
CA TYR A 244 -10.91 3.96 -0.77
C TYR A 244 -12.13 4.87 -0.67
N LEU A 245 -12.00 5.99 0.04
CA LEU A 245 -13.10 6.91 0.25
C LEU A 245 -13.50 7.61 -1.05
N SER A 246 -12.56 8.06 -1.88
CA SER A 246 -12.86 8.67 -3.18
C SER A 246 -13.68 7.73 -4.06
N VAL A 247 -13.29 6.44 -4.10
CA VAL A 247 -14.05 5.40 -4.79
C VAL A 247 -15.44 5.22 -4.17
N ARG A 248 -15.55 5.20 -2.84
CA ARG A 248 -16.81 4.97 -2.13
C ARG A 248 -17.84 6.06 -2.33
N ILE A 249 -17.40 7.32 -2.45
CA ILE A 249 -18.28 8.47 -2.69
C ILE A 249 -18.38 8.83 -4.18
N GLY A 250 -17.75 8.05 -5.06
CA GLY A 250 -17.89 8.18 -6.51
C GLY A 250 -17.14 9.36 -7.12
N ILE A 251 -16.10 9.87 -6.45
CA ILE A 251 -15.21 10.87 -7.06
C ILE A 251 -14.15 10.14 -7.89
N ASP A 252 -13.89 10.64 -9.09
CA ASP A 252 -12.85 10.12 -9.98
C ASP A 252 -11.45 10.12 -9.32
N ARG A 253 -10.48 9.42 -9.93
CA ARG A 253 -9.11 9.26 -9.39
C ARG A 253 -8.39 10.59 -9.06
N ASN A 254 -8.86 11.72 -9.61
CA ASN A 254 -8.37 13.07 -9.31
C ASN A 254 -9.02 13.71 -8.06
N GLY A 255 -9.91 13.00 -7.37
CA GLY A 255 -10.66 13.48 -6.21
C GLY A 255 -9.86 13.56 -4.92
N VAL A 256 -8.70 12.91 -4.85
CA VAL A 256 -7.80 12.99 -3.70
C VAL A 256 -6.78 14.10 -3.96
N VAL A 257 -6.83 15.14 -3.13
CA VAL A 257 -5.91 16.28 -3.21
C VAL A 257 -4.89 16.18 -2.09
N ASP A 258 -3.64 15.90 -2.46
CA ASP A 258 -2.50 15.90 -1.54
C ASP A 258 -2.00 17.33 -1.31
N VAL A 259 -2.18 17.82 -0.08
CA VAL A 259 -1.73 19.15 0.34
C VAL A 259 -0.52 18.99 1.25
N LYS A 260 0.63 19.47 0.77
CA LYS A 260 1.88 19.45 1.52
C LYS A 260 2.02 20.73 2.34
N ILE A 261 2.20 20.57 3.64
CA ILE A 261 2.48 21.70 4.53
C ILE A 261 3.99 22.01 4.49
N PRO A 262 4.39 23.22 4.07
CA PRO A 262 5.78 23.63 4.06
C PRO A 262 6.41 23.61 5.46
N GLU A 263 7.63 23.07 5.56
CA GLU A 263 8.46 23.17 6.76
C GLU A 263 9.16 24.54 6.87
N ASP A 264 9.37 25.22 5.74
CA ASP A 264 10.07 26.50 5.70
C ASP A 264 9.26 27.62 6.38
N THR A 265 9.97 28.61 6.89
CA THR A 265 9.38 29.75 7.62
C THR A 265 8.87 30.85 6.70
N SER A 266 8.77 30.62 5.37
CA SER A 266 8.39 31.68 4.45
C SER A 266 6.88 31.96 4.53
N ASP A 267 6.53 33.19 4.93
CA ASP A 267 5.12 33.62 5.05
C ASP A 267 4.35 33.46 3.72
N LYS A 268 5.04 33.58 2.59
CA LYS A 268 4.45 33.44 1.26
C LYS A 268 3.99 32.02 0.94
N SER A 269 4.73 30.99 1.36
CA SER A 269 4.35 29.60 1.08
C SER A 269 3.15 29.18 1.93
N ILE A 270 3.11 29.62 3.19
CA ILE A 270 2.01 29.37 4.12
C ILE A 270 0.72 30.02 3.64
N VAL A 271 0.75 31.30 3.26
CA VAL A 271 -0.43 32.01 2.73
C VAL A 271 -0.97 31.34 1.46
N LYS A 272 -0.07 30.78 0.63
CA LYS A 272 -0.48 30.02 -0.56
C LYS A 272 -1.23 28.74 -0.17
N VAL A 273 -0.72 27.99 0.81
CA VAL A 273 -1.36 26.76 1.31
C VAL A 273 -2.68 27.06 2.01
N GLU A 274 -2.74 28.13 2.81
CA GLU A 274 -3.97 28.61 3.45
C GLU A 274 -5.04 28.89 2.40
N LYS A 275 -4.73 29.69 1.39
CA LYS A 275 -5.67 29.99 0.29
C LYS A 275 -6.08 28.74 -0.49
N GLN A 276 -5.16 27.80 -0.70
CA GLN A 276 -5.47 26.53 -1.35
C GLN A 276 -6.46 25.70 -0.51
N LEU A 277 -6.22 25.57 0.79
CA LEU A 277 -7.11 24.85 1.71
C LEU A 277 -8.48 25.52 1.81
N GLU A 278 -8.54 26.85 1.96
CA GLU A 278 -9.81 27.58 1.98
C GLU A 278 -10.62 27.36 0.69
N ASN A 279 -9.96 27.41 -0.47
CA ASN A 279 -10.61 27.18 -1.76
C ASN A 279 -11.17 25.76 -1.87
N LEU A 280 -10.42 24.75 -1.41
CA LEU A 280 -10.86 23.35 -1.43
C LEU A 280 -12.03 23.14 -0.48
N LEU A 281 -11.97 23.70 0.74
CA LEU A 281 -13.00 23.52 1.76
C LEU A 281 -14.30 24.27 1.45
N ARG A 282 -14.23 25.39 0.73
CA ARG A 282 -15.39 26.16 0.26
C ARG A 282 -15.91 25.69 -1.11
N SER A 283 -15.21 24.77 -1.78
CA SER A 283 -15.64 24.23 -3.06
C SER A 283 -16.94 23.44 -2.90
N PRO A 284 -17.93 23.61 -3.81
CA PRO A 284 -19.11 22.75 -3.85
C PRO A 284 -18.80 21.36 -4.38
N ASP A 285 -17.68 21.19 -5.09
CA ASP A 285 -17.26 19.90 -5.65
C ASP A 285 -16.71 19.00 -4.53
N PRO A 286 -17.18 17.75 -4.41
CA PRO A 286 -16.72 16.84 -3.38
C PRO A 286 -15.25 16.48 -3.59
N ALA A 287 -14.46 16.58 -2.52
CA ALA A 287 -13.04 16.27 -2.53
C ALA A 287 -12.59 15.55 -1.26
N VAL A 288 -11.57 14.71 -1.41
CA VAL A 288 -10.85 14.10 -0.28
C VAL A 288 -9.52 14.84 -0.11
N VAL A 289 -9.38 15.57 0.99
CA VAL A 289 -8.14 16.32 1.27
C VAL A 289 -7.24 15.45 2.14
N LEU A 290 -6.05 15.16 1.63
CA LEU A 290 -5.00 14.42 2.33
C LEU A 290 -3.90 15.38 2.74
N ILE A 291 -3.61 15.46 4.05
CA ILE A 291 -2.49 16.23 4.58
C ILE A 291 -1.56 15.29 5.34
N ASP A 292 -0.48 14.91 4.67
CA ASP A 292 0.52 14.00 5.24
C ASP A 292 1.68 14.77 5.90
N ASN A 293 2.25 14.17 6.94
CA ASN A 293 3.42 14.66 7.66
C ASN A 293 3.31 16.11 8.15
N ILE A 294 2.23 16.45 8.88
CA ILE A 294 2.04 17.81 9.41
C ILE A 294 3.13 18.12 10.46
N PRO A 295 3.97 19.15 10.27
CA PRO A 295 4.96 19.53 11.26
C PRO A 295 4.29 19.99 12.56
N ARG A 296 4.84 19.62 13.72
CA ARG A 296 4.21 19.92 15.03
C ARG A 296 3.89 21.40 15.24
N HIS A 297 4.79 22.28 14.82
CA HIS A 297 4.60 23.73 14.94
C HIS A 297 3.53 24.30 13.99
N ARG A 298 3.06 23.50 13.02
CA ARG A 298 2.01 23.85 12.04
C ARG A 298 0.64 23.28 12.37
N ILE A 299 0.53 22.40 13.36
CA ILE A 299 -0.76 21.79 13.76
C ILE A 299 -1.80 22.85 14.11
N ALA A 300 -1.42 23.89 14.87
CA ALA A 300 -2.32 24.97 15.23
C ALA A 300 -2.81 25.77 14.01
N PHE A 301 -1.93 26.01 13.04
CA PHE A 301 -2.27 26.68 11.77
C PHE A 301 -3.29 25.86 10.97
N VAL A 302 -3.01 24.58 10.75
CA VAL A 302 -3.94 23.68 10.05
C VAL A 302 -5.29 23.68 10.78
N SER A 303 -5.28 23.45 12.09
CA SER A 303 -6.51 23.46 12.91
C SER A 303 -7.30 24.77 12.79
N SER A 304 -6.64 25.93 12.68
CA SER A 304 -7.34 27.21 12.51
C SER A 304 -8.02 27.34 11.14
N VAL A 305 -7.37 26.89 10.06
CA VAL A 305 -7.94 26.94 8.70
C VAL A 305 -9.17 26.01 8.60
N PHE A 306 -9.11 24.86 9.24
CA PHE A 306 -10.26 23.94 9.26
C PHE A 306 -11.37 24.38 10.23
N SER A 307 -11.07 25.18 11.25
CA SER A 307 -12.09 25.72 12.15
C SER A 307 -12.83 26.93 11.56
N SER A 308 -12.20 27.66 10.63
CA SER A 308 -12.83 28.82 9.97
C SER A 308 -13.84 28.43 8.88
N VAL A 309 -13.91 27.14 8.53
CA VAL A 309 -14.86 26.60 7.54
C VAL A 309 -15.73 25.53 8.22
N GLU A 310 -16.98 25.89 8.49
CA GLU A 310 -18.01 24.89 8.79
C GLU A 310 -18.27 24.08 7.52
N LEU A 311 -18.01 22.77 7.58
CA LEU A 311 -18.37 21.87 6.49
C LEU A 311 -19.89 21.80 6.44
N SER A 312 -20.51 22.44 5.46
CA SER A 312 -21.95 22.41 5.25
C SER A 312 -22.45 20.97 5.18
N HIS A 313 -23.50 20.63 5.95
CA HIS A 313 -24.05 19.27 6.04
C HIS A 313 -24.42 18.66 4.67
N ASP A 314 -24.60 19.48 3.64
CA ASP A 314 -25.03 19.07 2.30
C ASP A 314 -23.90 18.79 1.28
N VAL A 315 -22.61 18.96 1.64
CA VAL A 315 -21.47 18.78 0.70
C VAL A 315 -20.48 17.70 1.18
N GLU A 316 -20.26 16.66 0.38
CA GLU A 316 -19.43 15.47 0.68
C GLU A 316 -17.91 15.73 0.67
N ASN A 317 -17.42 16.60 1.56
CA ASN A 317 -15.98 16.82 1.75
C ASN A 317 -15.44 15.98 2.91
N TYR A 318 -14.30 15.30 2.75
CA TYR A 318 -13.70 14.44 3.78
C TYR A 318 -12.18 14.69 3.93
N GLU A 319 -11.68 14.77 5.16
CA GLU A 319 -10.30 15.14 5.51
C GLU A 319 -9.57 14.00 6.25
N VAL A 320 -8.35 13.67 5.79
CA VAL A 320 -7.46 12.69 6.46
C VAL A 320 -6.12 13.35 6.77
N ASN A 321 -5.83 13.53 8.05
CA ASN A 321 -4.62 14.14 8.60
C ASN A 321 -3.71 13.08 9.22
N ASN A 322 -2.39 13.28 9.16
CA ASN A 322 -1.40 12.43 9.83
C ASN A 322 -0.41 13.24 10.69
N SER A 323 -0.13 12.80 11.92
CA SER A 323 0.76 13.46 12.89
C SER A 323 1.70 12.46 13.61
N ASP A 324 2.96 12.84 13.79
CA ASP A 324 3.98 12.03 14.49
C ASP A 324 4.15 12.42 15.97
N GLY A 325 3.81 11.51 16.88
CA GLY A 325 4.02 11.69 18.32
C GLY A 325 3.67 10.47 19.18
N ALA A 326 4.68 9.91 19.86
CA ALA A 326 4.51 8.90 20.90
C ALA A 326 4.05 9.52 22.24
N ARG A 327 3.09 8.82 22.87
CA ARG A 327 2.45 8.95 24.20
C ARG A 327 2.91 10.07 25.16
N SER A 328 1.94 10.86 25.62
CA SER A 328 1.66 11.10 27.06
C SER A 328 0.25 11.68 27.26
N ASN A 329 -0.50 11.06 28.18
CA ASN A 329 -1.84 11.36 28.69
C ASN A 329 -2.45 12.76 28.45
N ARG A 330 -3.55 12.81 27.69
CA ARG A 330 -4.92 13.17 28.16
C ARG A 330 -5.90 13.21 26.97
N PRO A 331 -7.19 12.88 27.18
CA PRO A 331 -8.19 12.89 26.12
C PRO A 331 -8.66 14.33 25.89
N ALA A 332 -8.69 14.77 24.64
CA ALA A 332 -9.45 15.95 24.23
C ALA A 332 -10.62 15.47 23.38
N ILE A 333 -11.71 15.18 24.09
CA ILE A 333 -13.06 15.28 23.56
C ILE A 333 -13.30 16.78 23.34
N SER A 334 -13.67 17.20 22.14
CA SER A 334 -14.41 18.45 21.97
C SER A 334 -15.72 18.14 21.28
N LYS A 335 -16.80 18.54 21.95
CA LYS A 335 -18.17 18.60 21.45
C LYS A 335 -18.26 19.42 20.17
#